data_AF-A0A931FKA4-F1
#
_entry.id   AF-A0A931FKA4-F1
#
_cell.length_a   1.000
_cell.length_b   1.000
_cell.length_c   1.000
_cell.angle_alpha   90.00
_cell.angle_beta   90.00
_cell.angle_gamma   90.00
#
_symmetry.space_group_name_H-M   'P 1'
#
loop_
_entity.id
_entity.type
_entity.pdbx_description
1 polymer ?
#
loop_
_entity_poly.entity_id
_entity_poly.type
_entity_poly.pdbx_seq_one_letter_code
_entity_poly.pdbx_strand_id
1 'polypeptide(L)'
;MQNSTLKLSFLLAFLLSATMSMAQTITTVGIIGSATPITATNPTGWDASTPMTRTTATGNDWTITLPLTVGEVKFRADNAWTVNWGANTFPTGTGTQGGPNIPIATAGRYTVRFNSSTGVYQFSIAAAAKNSFDAVLKLAIAPNPASGTAYVNYNLPTAGTATLTLQNALGQTVRQFAPVRQGVGAQGQALPLTGIAAGLYLLRLETADMAQTTRLVVE
;
A
#
# COMPACT_ATOMS: atom_id res chain seq x y z
N MET A 1 52.53 59.45 -36.37
CA MET A 1 51.28 60.13 -36.76
C MET A 1 50.13 59.21 -36.30
N GLN A 2 49.60 59.31 -35.07
CA GLN A 2 48.55 60.26 -34.63
C GLN A 2 47.48 60.45 -35.73
N ASN A 3 46.21 60.08 -35.57
CA ASN A 3 45.32 60.36 -34.44
C ASN A 3 44.17 59.35 -34.27
N SER A 4 43.81 59.18 -33.01
CA SER A 4 42.61 58.61 -32.40
C SER A 4 41.33 59.42 -32.65
N THR A 5 40.18 58.75 -32.63
CA THR A 5 38.96 59.25 -31.96
C THR A 5 38.16 58.09 -31.36
N LEU A 6 38.21 57.96 -30.03
CA LEU A 6 37.18 57.27 -29.25
C LEU A 6 35.90 58.11 -29.25
N LYS A 7 34.74 57.47 -29.38
CA LYS A 7 33.49 57.94 -28.75
C LYS A 7 32.82 56.78 -28.01
N LEU A 8 32.29 57.14 -26.85
CA LEU A 8 31.99 56.35 -25.67
C LEU A 8 30.47 56.10 -25.56
N SER A 9 30.09 54.82 -25.52
CA SER A 9 29.03 54.19 -24.68
C SER A 9 27.51 54.48 -24.84
N PHE A 10 26.76 53.43 -24.45
CA PHE A 10 25.31 53.26 -24.17
C PHE A 10 24.42 53.00 -25.39
N LEU A 11 23.76 51.83 -25.56
CA LEU A 11 22.89 51.14 -24.61
C LEU A 11 22.90 49.61 -24.84
N LEU A 12 23.20 48.85 -23.79
CA LEU A 12 22.97 47.41 -23.69
C LEU A 12 21.46 47.17 -23.55
N ALA A 13 20.78 46.77 -24.62
CA ALA A 13 19.42 46.26 -24.53
C ALA A 13 19.45 44.74 -24.29
N PHE A 14 19.86 44.33 -23.09
CA PHE A 14 19.53 42.99 -22.60
C PHE A 14 18.06 43.07 -22.17
N LEU A 15 17.14 42.69 -23.06
CA LEU A 15 15.73 42.57 -22.73
C LEU A 15 15.57 41.36 -21.81
N LEU A 16 15.84 41.56 -20.52
CA LEU A 16 15.46 40.61 -19.48
C LEU A 16 13.94 40.73 -19.35
N SER A 17 13.20 40.03 -20.21
CA SER A 17 11.77 39.81 -19.99
C SER A 17 11.65 38.91 -18.77
N ALA A 18 11.71 39.50 -17.59
CA ALA A 18 11.26 38.85 -16.37
C ALA A 18 9.75 38.69 -16.51
N THR A 19 9.31 37.62 -17.17
CA THR A 19 7.95 37.14 -16.99
C THR A 19 7.86 36.77 -15.52
N MET A 20 7.19 37.58 -14.72
CA MET A 20 6.71 37.11 -13.43
C MET A 20 5.80 35.93 -13.75
N SER A 21 6.33 34.72 -13.65
CA SER A 21 5.51 33.52 -13.68
C SER A 21 4.61 33.64 -12.46
N MET A 22 3.32 33.88 -12.69
CA MET A 22 2.32 33.60 -11.66
C MET A 22 2.56 32.15 -11.26
N ALA A 23 2.85 31.89 -9.99
CA ALA A 23 2.95 30.52 -9.51
C ALA A 23 1.62 29.84 -9.87
N GLN A 24 1.67 28.82 -10.74
CA GLN A 24 0.46 28.10 -11.13
C GLN A 24 -0.18 27.56 -9.86
N THR A 25 -1.42 27.95 -9.61
CA THR A 25 -2.21 27.33 -8.55
C THR A 25 -2.45 25.88 -8.93
N ILE A 26 -1.74 24.97 -8.28
CA ILE A 26 -1.94 23.53 -8.46
C ILE A 26 -3.32 23.21 -7.88
N THR A 27 -4.25 22.75 -8.73
CA THR A 27 -5.61 22.39 -8.29
C THR A 27 -5.72 20.89 -8.04
N THR A 28 -5.03 20.08 -8.83
CA THR A 28 -4.96 18.63 -8.70
C THR A 28 -3.54 18.13 -8.90
N VAL A 29 -3.21 17.00 -8.28
CA VAL A 29 -2.01 16.22 -8.60
C VAL A 29 -2.44 14.79 -8.86
N GLY A 30 -1.84 14.16 -9.85
CA GLY A 30 -1.99 12.74 -10.11
C GLY A 30 -0.64 12.03 -10.24
N ILE A 31 -0.65 10.73 -9.96
CA ILE A 31 0.45 9.82 -10.30
C ILE A 31 0.18 9.25 -11.70
N ILE A 32 1.20 9.18 -12.53
CA ILE A 32 1.08 8.73 -13.93
C ILE A 32 2.29 7.89 -14.31
N GLY A 33 2.11 6.89 -15.17
CA GLY A 33 3.20 6.13 -15.78
C GLY A 33 2.87 4.67 -16.00
N SER A 34 3.78 3.96 -16.66
CA SER A 34 3.61 2.54 -17.04
C SER A 34 3.43 1.60 -15.86
N ALA A 35 3.85 2.00 -14.65
CA ALA A 35 3.61 1.24 -13.42
C ALA A 35 2.22 1.46 -12.81
N THR A 36 1.43 2.44 -13.28
CA THR A 36 0.06 2.69 -12.80
C THR A 36 -0.96 1.75 -13.47
N PRO A 37 -2.16 1.56 -12.90
CA PRO A 37 -3.18 0.69 -13.49
C PRO A 37 -3.52 1.08 -14.94
N ILE A 38 -3.30 0.13 -15.86
CA ILE A 38 -3.64 0.27 -17.27
C ILE A 38 -5.15 0.10 -17.44
N THR A 39 -5.77 1.01 -18.18
CA THR A 39 -7.20 0.96 -18.53
C THR A 39 -7.38 1.08 -20.03
N ALA A 40 -8.58 0.80 -20.54
CA ALA A 40 -8.88 0.96 -21.97
C ALA A 40 -8.67 2.42 -22.46
N THR A 41 -8.77 3.40 -21.56
CA THR A 41 -8.57 4.83 -21.84
C THR A 41 -7.19 5.36 -21.41
N ASN A 42 -6.36 4.50 -20.81
CA ASN A 42 -4.97 4.80 -20.43
C ASN A 42 -4.07 3.58 -20.72
N PRO A 43 -3.97 3.14 -21.99
CA PRO A 43 -3.34 1.87 -22.36
C PRO A 43 -1.83 1.84 -22.10
N THR A 44 -1.17 2.99 -22.01
CA THR A 44 0.28 3.07 -21.77
C THR A 44 0.63 3.43 -20.32
N GLY A 45 -0.38 3.86 -19.54
CA GLY A 45 -0.19 4.47 -18.23
C GLY A 45 0.23 5.94 -18.30
N TRP A 46 0.56 6.49 -19.48
CA TRP A 46 1.01 7.87 -19.70
C TRP A 46 -0.03 8.80 -20.32
N ASP A 47 -1.21 8.29 -20.64
CA ASP A 47 -2.27 9.03 -21.32
C ASP A 47 -3.08 9.90 -20.32
N ALA A 48 -3.35 9.36 -19.13
CA ALA A 48 -4.10 10.05 -18.08
C ALA A 48 -3.47 9.83 -16.69
N SER A 49 -3.49 10.85 -15.83
CA SER A 49 -3.01 10.68 -14.45
C SER A 49 -4.07 9.97 -13.61
N THR A 50 -3.64 9.10 -12.71
CA THR A 50 -4.48 8.63 -11.61
C THR A 50 -4.51 9.71 -10.52
N PRO A 51 -5.67 10.29 -10.19
CA PRO A 51 -5.77 11.45 -9.29
C PRO A 51 -5.37 11.07 -7.86
N MET A 52 -4.56 11.92 -7.23
CA MET A 52 -4.21 11.83 -5.80
C MET A 52 -5.15 12.71 -4.97
N THR A 53 -5.33 12.35 -3.71
CA THR A 53 -6.14 13.11 -2.75
C THR A 53 -5.26 14.10 -1.99
N ARG A 54 -5.65 15.37 -1.98
CA ARG A 54 -5.00 16.38 -1.13
C ARG A 54 -5.36 16.12 0.34
N THR A 55 -4.39 16.12 1.25
CA THR A 55 -4.63 15.77 2.66
C THR A 55 -5.28 16.90 3.47
N THR A 56 -5.13 18.15 3.03
CA THR A 56 -5.81 19.32 3.60
C THR A 56 -6.29 20.23 2.46
N ALA A 57 -7.38 20.97 2.64
CA ALA A 57 -8.00 21.75 1.54
C ALA A 57 -7.01 22.72 0.84
N THR A 58 -6.09 23.32 1.58
CA THR A 58 -5.11 24.31 1.07
C THR A 58 -3.66 23.84 1.14
N GLY A 59 -3.41 22.57 1.47
CA GLY A 59 -2.05 22.04 1.62
C GLY A 59 -1.39 21.62 0.30
N ASN A 60 -0.10 21.33 0.40
CA ASN A 60 0.72 20.80 -0.70
C ASN A 60 0.93 19.29 -0.59
N ASP A 61 0.33 18.64 0.40
CA ASP A 61 0.50 17.21 0.64
C ASP A 61 -0.60 16.41 -0.06
N TRP A 62 -0.17 15.41 -0.82
CA TRP A 62 -1.00 14.55 -1.65
C TRP A 62 -0.76 13.10 -1.29
N THR A 63 -1.82 12.31 -1.28
CA THR A 63 -1.77 10.88 -0.96
C THR A 63 -2.61 10.05 -1.91
N ILE A 64 -2.15 8.86 -2.23
CA ILE A 64 -2.94 7.84 -2.94
C ILE A 64 -2.53 6.45 -2.47
N THR A 65 -3.48 5.51 -2.46
CA THR A 65 -3.15 4.09 -2.29
C THR A 65 -3.60 3.31 -3.52
N LEU A 66 -2.65 2.71 -4.23
CA LEU A 66 -2.90 2.00 -5.50
C LEU A 66 -1.94 0.82 -5.68
N PRO A 67 -2.31 -0.20 -6.49
CA PRO A 67 -1.35 -1.18 -6.96
C PRO A 67 -0.43 -0.52 -8.00
N LEU A 68 0.87 -0.81 -7.90
CA LEU A 68 1.88 -0.47 -8.89
C LEU A 68 2.55 -1.76 -9.39
N THR A 69 2.82 -1.83 -10.69
CA THR A 69 3.64 -2.88 -11.32
C THR A 69 5.09 -2.41 -11.44
N VAL A 70 5.99 -3.31 -11.87
CA VAL A 70 7.34 -2.89 -12.29
C VAL A 70 7.21 -2.00 -13.51
N GLY A 71 7.87 -0.85 -13.49
CA GLY A 71 7.74 0.17 -14.53
C GLY A 71 8.20 1.52 -14.01
N GLU A 72 7.57 2.59 -14.48
CA GLU A 72 7.97 3.95 -14.17
C GLU A 72 6.76 4.83 -13.82
N VAL A 73 6.99 5.86 -12.99
CA VAL A 73 5.98 6.87 -12.65
C VAL A 73 6.54 8.30 -12.62
N LYS A 74 5.63 9.28 -12.70
CA LYS A 74 5.84 10.69 -12.35
C LYS A 74 4.64 11.23 -11.58
N PHE A 75 4.82 12.39 -10.95
CA PHE A 75 3.71 13.21 -10.46
C PHE A 75 3.42 14.32 -11.46
N ARG A 76 2.14 14.62 -11.70
CA ARG A 76 1.72 15.61 -12.70
C ARG A 76 0.59 16.46 -12.15
N ALA A 77 0.74 17.78 -12.20
CA ALA A 77 -0.31 18.71 -11.79
C ALA A 77 -1.36 18.86 -12.90
N ASP A 78 -2.61 19.04 -12.51
CA ASP A 78 -3.70 19.51 -13.38
C ASP A 78 -3.88 18.71 -14.68
N ASN A 79 -3.52 17.42 -14.65
CA ASN A 79 -3.47 16.54 -15.83
C ASN A 79 -2.67 17.11 -17.02
N ALA A 80 -1.73 18.03 -16.77
CA ALA A 80 -0.96 18.73 -17.79
C ALA A 80 0.56 18.57 -17.55
N TRP A 81 1.32 18.49 -18.64
CA TRP A 81 2.78 18.33 -18.54
C TRP A 81 3.53 19.60 -18.11
N THR A 82 2.87 20.76 -18.06
CA THR A 82 3.49 22.05 -17.67
C THR A 82 4.19 21.97 -16.32
N VAL A 83 3.55 21.34 -15.33
CA VAL A 83 4.13 21.12 -14.00
C VAL A 83 4.05 19.63 -13.67
N ASN A 84 5.23 19.01 -13.63
CA ASN A 84 5.39 17.59 -13.36
C ASN A 84 6.70 17.38 -12.59
N TRP A 85 6.74 16.35 -11.75
CA TRP A 85 7.88 16.03 -10.92
C TRP A 85 8.31 14.59 -11.13
N GLY A 86 9.62 14.39 -11.18
CA GLY A 86 10.24 13.09 -11.29
C GLY A 86 11.65 13.09 -10.72
N ALA A 87 12.18 11.90 -10.48
CA ALA A 87 13.50 11.64 -9.92
C ALA A 87 13.91 10.20 -10.28
N ASN A 88 15.18 9.85 -10.16
CA ASN A 88 15.70 8.51 -10.49
C ASN A 88 15.81 7.57 -9.27
N THR A 89 15.18 7.93 -8.14
CA THR A 89 15.28 7.16 -6.88
C THR A 89 13.94 6.62 -6.41
N PHE A 90 13.96 5.45 -5.78
CA PHE A 90 12.82 4.77 -5.20
C PHE A 90 13.28 4.00 -3.95
N PRO A 91 12.47 3.88 -2.88
CA PRO A 91 11.07 4.30 -2.72
C PRO A 91 10.90 5.72 -2.18
N THR A 92 11.97 6.45 -1.92
CA THR A 92 11.92 7.83 -1.43
C THR A 92 12.80 8.72 -2.28
N GLY A 93 12.50 10.01 -2.28
CA GLY A 93 13.32 11.00 -2.96
C GLY A 93 12.65 12.36 -3.02
N THR A 94 13.24 13.22 -3.84
CA THR A 94 12.74 14.56 -4.12
C THR A 94 12.60 14.71 -5.63
N GLY A 95 11.36 14.80 -6.10
CA GLY A 95 11.06 15.02 -7.50
C GLY A 95 11.34 16.47 -7.88
N THR A 96 12.01 16.68 -9.01
CA THR A 96 12.29 18.02 -9.56
C THR A 96 11.37 18.29 -10.74
N GLN A 97 11.08 19.57 -11.01
CA GLN A 97 10.25 19.94 -12.15
C GLN A 97 10.89 19.44 -13.45
N GLY A 98 10.15 18.68 -14.25
CA GLY A 98 10.65 18.10 -15.50
C GLY A 98 11.72 17.01 -15.31
N GLY A 99 11.95 16.54 -14.09
CA GLY A 99 12.95 15.50 -13.77
C GLY A 99 12.68 14.15 -14.44
N PRO A 100 13.64 13.20 -14.37
CA PRO A 100 13.50 11.87 -14.97
C PRO A 100 12.35 11.06 -14.36
N ASN A 101 11.94 9.97 -14.99
CA ASN A 101 10.91 9.09 -14.45
C ASN A 101 11.41 8.36 -13.18
N ILE A 102 10.50 8.15 -12.22
CA ILE A 102 10.75 7.40 -10.99
C ILE A 102 10.60 5.90 -11.27
N PRO A 103 11.66 5.09 -11.11
CA PRO A 103 11.56 3.66 -11.35
C PRO A 103 10.80 2.97 -10.21
N ILE A 104 9.85 2.10 -10.55
CA ILE A 104 9.22 1.16 -9.62
C ILE A 104 9.89 -0.19 -9.80
N ALA A 105 10.83 -0.50 -8.90
CA ALA A 105 11.64 -1.72 -9.00
C ALA A 105 10.86 -2.99 -8.59
N THR A 106 9.86 -2.86 -7.73
CA THR A 106 9.09 -3.98 -7.17
C THR A 106 7.60 -3.69 -7.23
N ALA A 107 6.84 -4.58 -7.87
CA ALA A 107 5.38 -4.51 -7.89
C ALA A 107 4.81 -4.66 -6.47
N GLY A 108 3.73 -3.94 -6.17
CA GLY A 108 3.10 -3.95 -4.85
C GLY A 108 1.96 -2.95 -4.73
N ARG A 109 1.20 -3.04 -3.63
CA ARG A 109 0.23 -2.00 -3.27
C ARG A 109 0.94 -0.97 -2.41
N TYR A 110 0.95 0.29 -2.83
CA TYR A 110 1.67 1.36 -2.15
C TYR A 110 0.72 2.45 -1.68
N THR A 111 0.96 2.96 -0.48
CA THR A 111 0.54 4.30 -0.08
C THR A 111 1.64 5.27 -0.49
N VAL A 112 1.34 6.12 -1.46
CA VAL A 112 2.25 7.12 -1.99
C VAL A 112 1.92 8.46 -1.37
N ARG A 113 2.92 9.13 -0.79
CA ARG A 113 2.83 10.50 -0.30
C ARG A 113 3.73 11.39 -1.14
N PHE A 114 3.26 12.58 -1.47
CA PHE A 114 4.01 13.55 -2.27
C PHE A 114 3.68 14.97 -1.80
N ASN A 115 4.69 15.82 -1.64
CA ASN A 115 4.53 17.24 -1.37
C ASN A 115 4.84 18.06 -2.63
N SER A 116 3.85 18.77 -3.18
CA SER A 116 3.99 19.50 -4.44
C SER A 116 4.81 20.80 -4.35
N SER A 117 5.07 21.30 -3.14
CA SER A 117 5.89 22.50 -2.92
C SER A 117 7.38 22.15 -2.80
N THR A 118 7.70 21.04 -2.11
CA THR A 118 9.09 20.61 -1.89
C THR A 118 9.56 19.52 -2.84
N GLY A 119 8.64 18.83 -3.51
CA GLY A 119 8.94 17.67 -4.36
C GLY A 119 9.18 16.37 -3.60
N VAL A 120 9.19 16.38 -2.26
CA VAL A 120 9.49 15.19 -1.44
C VAL A 120 8.40 14.14 -1.62
N TYR A 121 8.80 12.89 -1.84
CA TYR A 121 7.88 11.75 -1.93
C TYR A 121 8.36 10.53 -1.16
N GLN A 122 7.39 9.66 -0.85
CA GLN A 122 7.62 8.35 -0.28
C GLN A 122 6.59 7.35 -0.81
N PHE A 123 7.07 6.19 -1.23
CA PHE A 123 6.29 4.99 -1.54
C PHE A 123 6.40 4.02 -0.36
N SER A 124 5.38 3.95 0.47
CA SER A 124 5.31 2.96 1.55
C SER A 124 4.45 1.80 1.07
N ILE A 125 4.87 0.56 1.28
CA ILE A 125 3.98 -0.58 1.05
C ILE A 125 2.72 -0.32 1.87
N ALA A 126 1.58 -0.21 1.18
CA ALA A 126 0.31 -0.22 1.84
C ALA A 126 0.20 -1.59 2.47
N ALA A 127 0.12 -1.65 3.80
CA ALA A 127 -0.39 -2.83 4.46
C ALA A 127 -1.65 -3.22 3.68
N ALA A 128 -1.75 -4.48 3.24
CA ALA A 128 -2.98 -5.01 2.66
C ALA A 128 -4.10 -4.47 3.53
N ALA A 129 -5.07 -3.77 2.93
CA ALA A 129 -6.13 -3.12 3.69
C ALA A 129 -6.61 -4.12 4.74
N LYS A 130 -6.22 -3.88 6.00
CA LYS A 130 -6.78 -4.60 7.12
C LYS A 130 -8.17 -4.04 7.16
N ASN A 131 -9.08 -4.67 6.41
CA ASN A 131 -10.45 -4.22 6.29
C ASN A 131 -10.93 -3.85 7.69
N SER A 132 -11.22 -2.56 7.80
CA SER A 132 -11.34 -1.78 9.01
C SER A 132 -12.17 -2.51 10.06
N PHE A 133 -11.56 -2.82 11.20
CA PHE A 133 -12.20 -3.20 12.47
C PHE A 133 -13.27 -4.33 12.48
N ASP A 134 -13.50 -5.04 11.38
CA ASP A 134 -14.42 -6.20 11.28
C ASP A 134 -13.73 -7.51 10.85
N ALA A 135 -12.39 -7.51 10.77
CA ALA A 135 -11.59 -8.72 10.60
C ALA A 135 -11.34 -9.41 11.96
N VAL A 136 -12.38 -9.67 12.73
CA VAL A 136 -12.31 -10.67 13.80
C VAL A 136 -12.22 -12.02 13.11
N LEU A 137 -11.17 -12.79 13.39
CA LEU A 137 -11.16 -14.23 13.13
C LEU A 137 -12.42 -14.80 13.80
N LYS A 138 -13.46 -15.14 13.03
CA LYS A 138 -14.66 -15.76 13.60
C LYS A 138 -14.36 -17.24 13.83
N LEU A 139 -13.51 -17.54 14.81
CA LEU A 139 -13.20 -18.91 15.21
C LEU A 139 -14.43 -19.51 15.90
N ALA A 140 -15.18 -20.29 15.15
CA ALA A 140 -16.32 -21.06 15.64
C ALA A 140 -15.98 -22.54 15.60
N ILE A 141 -16.48 -23.30 16.58
CA ILE A 141 -16.36 -24.76 16.62
C ILE A 141 -17.73 -25.38 16.85
N ALA A 142 -18.09 -26.38 16.04
CA ALA A 142 -19.36 -27.08 16.13
C ALA A 142 -19.22 -28.58 15.77
N PRO A 143 -19.96 -29.50 16.42
CA PRO A 143 -20.80 -29.25 17.58
C PRO A 143 -19.97 -28.87 18.82
N ASN A 144 -20.62 -28.23 19.79
CA ASN A 144 -20.03 -27.97 21.11
C ASN A 144 -21.18 -28.06 22.14
N PRO A 145 -21.25 -29.11 22.98
CA PRO A 145 -20.25 -30.18 23.17
C PRO A 145 -20.03 -31.11 21.97
N ALA A 146 -18.88 -31.80 21.91
CA ALA A 146 -18.50 -32.72 20.83
C ALA A 146 -17.97 -34.07 21.34
N SER A 147 -18.43 -35.18 20.76
CA SER A 147 -18.05 -36.55 21.18
C SER A 147 -17.22 -37.33 20.16
N GLY A 148 -16.86 -36.72 19.03
CA GLY A 148 -16.12 -37.40 17.95
C GLY A 148 -15.31 -36.45 17.10
N THR A 149 -15.94 -35.86 16.08
CA THR A 149 -15.30 -34.83 15.24
C THR A 149 -16.03 -33.51 15.42
N ALA A 150 -15.27 -32.46 15.72
CA ALA A 150 -15.76 -31.10 15.64
C ALA A 150 -15.28 -30.43 14.33
N TYR A 151 -15.98 -29.39 13.90
CA TYR A 151 -15.65 -28.60 12.71
C TYR A 151 -15.32 -27.19 13.15
N VAL A 152 -14.13 -26.75 12.75
CA VAL A 152 -13.57 -25.45 13.09
C VAL A 152 -13.71 -24.55 11.87
N ASN A 153 -14.48 -23.48 12.02
CA ASN A 153 -14.65 -22.46 10.99
C ASN A 153 -13.91 -21.20 11.40
N TYR A 154 -13.17 -20.58 10.48
CA TYR A 154 -12.44 -19.34 10.71
C TYR A 154 -12.28 -18.55 9.41
N ASN A 155 -11.91 -17.27 9.51
CA ASN A 155 -11.69 -16.41 8.34
C ASN A 155 -10.24 -15.93 8.31
N LEU A 156 -9.50 -16.28 7.27
CA LEU A 156 -8.12 -15.84 7.10
C LEU A 156 -8.08 -14.49 6.35
N PRO A 157 -7.55 -13.41 6.93
CA PRO A 157 -7.43 -12.12 6.26
C PRO A 157 -6.32 -12.10 5.20
N THR A 158 -5.34 -13.00 5.33
CA THR A 158 -4.24 -13.21 4.40
C THR A 158 -4.06 -14.71 4.18
N ALA A 159 -3.67 -15.11 2.97
CA ALA A 159 -3.31 -16.50 2.72
C ALA A 159 -2.08 -16.87 3.57
N GLY A 160 -2.11 -18.02 4.23
CA GLY A 160 -1.09 -18.37 5.20
C GLY A 160 -1.23 -19.79 5.73
N THR A 161 -0.33 -20.16 6.64
CA THR A 161 -0.37 -21.45 7.33
C THR A 161 -1.15 -21.31 8.62
N ALA A 162 -2.23 -22.09 8.77
CA ALA A 162 -3.03 -22.19 9.97
C ALA A 162 -2.62 -23.43 10.79
N THR A 163 -2.39 -23.23 12.08
CA THR A 163 -2.05 -24.28 13.04
C THR A 163 -3.11 -24.33 14.13
N LEU A 164 -3.73 -25.49 14.33
CA LEU A 164 -4.67 -25.72 15.42
C LEU A 164 -3.97 -26.47 16.56
N THR A 165 -4.13 -25.98 17.77
CA THR A 165 -3.60 -26.57 19.01
C THR A 165 -4.72 -26.68 20.03
N LEU A 166 -5.01 -27.89 20.49
CA LEU A 166 -5.90 -28.13 21.61
C LEU A 166 -5.08 -28.04 22.90
N GLN A 167 -5.55 -27.24 23.85
CA GLN A 167 -4.93 -26.99 25.15
C GLN A 167 -5.90 -27.29 26.28
N ASN A 168 -5.38 -27.71 27.43
CA ASN A 168 -6.18 -27.84 28.64
C ASN A 168 -6.40 -26.47 29.32
N ALA A 169 -7.14 -26.44 30.44
CA ALA A 169 -7.41 -25.21 31.18
C ALA A 169 -6.14 -24.53 31.77
N LEU A 170 -5.03 -25.25 31.86
CA LEU A 170 -3.72 -24.73 32.30
C LEU A 170 -2.88 -24.19 31.11
N GLY A 171 -3.42 -24.22 29.88
CA GLY A 171 -2.73 -23.78 28.67
C GLY A 171 -1.72 -24.80 28.10
N GLN A 172 -1.64 -26.00 28.68
CA GLN A 172 -0.73 -27.04 28.20
C GLN A 172 -1.29 -27.66 26.92
N THR A 173 -0.43 -27.85 25.91
CA THR A 173 -0.80 -28.53 24.67
C THR A 173 -1.18 -29.99 24.93
N VAL A 174 -2.42 -30.32 24.60
CA VAL A 174 -2.97 -31.69 24.63
C VAL A 174 -2.76 -32.36 23.28
N ARG A 175 -2.99 -31.62 22.19
CA ARG A 175 -2.76 -32.10 20.82
C ARG A 175 -2.50 -30.93 19.88
N GLN A 176 -1.51 -31.06 19.01
CA GLN A 176 -1.31 -30.16 17.89
C GLN A 176 -1.68 -30.87 16.59
N PHE A 177 -2.46 -30.20 15.75
CA PHE A 177 -2.86 -30.73 14.45
C PHE A 177 -1.88 -30.27 13.37
N ALA A 178 -1.80 -31.04 12.28
CA ALA A 178 -0.91 -30.71 11.17
C ALA A 178 -1.21 -29.29 10.65
N PRO A 179 -0.19 -28.43 10.48
CA PRO A 179 -0.38 -27.12 9.89
C PRO A 179 -0.89 -27.22 8.46
N VAL A 180 -1.86 -26.40 8.08
CA VAL A 180 -2.46 -26.40 6.74
C VAL A 180 -2.28 -25.03 6.11
N ARG A 181 -1.74 -24.99 4.89
CA ARG A 181 -1.67 -23.76 4.10
C ARG A 181 -3.02 -23.51 3.42
N GLN A 182 -3.58 -22.33 3.61
CA GLN A 182 -4.90 -21.98 3.11
C GLN A 182 -4.92 -20.59 2.45
N GLY A 183 -5.92 -20.38 1.60
CA GLY A 183 -6.16 -19.11 0.94
C GLY A 183 -6.78 -18.06 1.86
N VAL A 184 -6.95 -16.85 1.35
CA VAL A 184 -7.72 -15.79 2.02
C VAL A 184 -9.21 -16.16 2.07
N GLY A 185 -9.92 -15.70 3.10
CA GLY A 185 -11.37 -15.89 3.26
C GLY A 185 -11.75 -17.00 4.24
N ALA A 186 -13.01 -17.44 4.16
CA ALA A 186 -13.57 -18.45 5.06
C ALA A 186 -12.93 -19.83 4.83
N GLN A 187 -12.58 -20.49 5.93
CA GLN A 187 -11.91 -21.78 5.98
C GLN A 187 -12.63 -22.70 6.96
N GLY A 188 -12.56 -23.99 6.69
CA GLY A 188 -13.13 -25.05 7.52
C GLY A 188 -12.11 -26.18 7.71
N GLN A 189 -11.97 -26.67 8.94
CA GLN A 189 -11.11 -27.82 9.24
C GLN A 189 -11.83 -28.79 10.18
N ALA A 190 -11.79 -30.08 9.83
CA ALA A 190 -12.21 -31.14 10.74
C ALA A 190 -11.19 -31.28 11.87
N LEU A 191 -11.70 -31.43 13.09
CA LEU A 191 -10.95 -31.59 14.33
C LEU A 191 -11.32 -32.93 14.96
N PRO A 192 -10.59 -34.02 14.64
CA PRO A 192 -10.82 -35.32 15.24
C PRO A 192 -10.42 -35.32 16.72
N LEU A 193 -11.37 -35.67 17.59
CA LEU A 193 -11.22 -35.71 19.05
C LEU A 193 -11.04 -37.14 19.59
N THR A 194 -10.85 -38.12 18.71
CA THR A 194 -10.59 -39.51 19.12
C THR A 194 -9.39 -39.58 20.07
N GLY A 195 -9.58 -40.23 21.21
CA GLY A 195 -8.56 -40.37 22.26
C GLY A 195 -8.32 -39.12 23.10
N ILE A 196 -9.15 -38.08 22.97
CA ILE A 196 -9.18 -36.94 23.90
C ILE A 196 -10.18 -37.27 25.01
N ALA A 197 -9.77 -37.13 26.27
CA ALA A 197 -10.65 -37.37 27.41
C ALA A 197 -11.76 -36.30 27.48
N ALA A 198 -12.93 -36.68 28.01
CA ALA A 198 -14.02 -35.73 28.26
C ALA A 198 -13.55 -34.59 29.17
N GLY A 199 -13.95 -33.35 28.85
CA GLY A 199 -13.54 -32.17 29.60
C GLY A 199 -13.62 -30.86 28.83
N LEU A 200 -13.28 -29.76 29.50
CA LEU A 200 -13.19 -28.43 28.91
C LEU A 200 -11.78 -28.15 28.39
N TYR A 201 -11.70 -27.74 27.13
CA TYR A 201 -10.46 -27.40 26.44
C TYR A 201 -10.53 -26.01 25.79
N LEU A 202 -9.34 -25.49 25.47
CA LEU A 202 -9.16 -24.33 24.62
C LEU A 202 -8.59 -24.78 23.28
N LEU A 203 -9.25 -24.44 22.19
CA LEU A 203 -8.69 -24.59 20.86
C LEU A 203 -8.05 -23.26 20.44
N ARG A 204 -6.73 -23.28 20.25
CA ARG A 204 -5.95 -22.16 19.72
C ARG A 204 -5.70 -22.34 18.22
N LEU A 205 -6.14 -21.38 17.42
CA LEU A 205 -5.76 -21.18 16.03
C LEU A 205 -4.62 -20.16 15.96
N GLU A 206 -3.52 -20.50 15.31
CA GLU A 206 -2.37 -19.62 15.10
C GLU A 206 -1.99 -19.56 13.63
N THR A 207 -1.68 -18.36 13.16
CA THR A 207 -1.04 -18.06 11.87
C THR A 207 0.20 -17.22 12.12
N ALA A 208 0.95 -16.87 11.07
CA ALA A 208 2.16 -16.04 11.19
C ALA A 208 1.90 -14.68 11.88
N ASP A 209 0.70 -14.11 11.67
CA ASP A 209 0.39 -12.75 12.09
C ASP A 209 -0.61 -12.68 13.26
N MET A 210 -1.24 -13.81 13.63
CA MET A 210 -2.37 -13.81 14.56
C MET A 210 -2.52 -15.11 15.35
N ALA A 211 -3.12 -15.01 16.53
CA ALA A 211 -3.62 -16.16 17.26
C ALA A 211 -5.00 -15.87 17.86
N GLN A 212 -5.87 -16.87 17.88
CA GLN A 212 -7.17 -16.81 18.53
C GLN A 212 -7.48 -18.10 19.26
N THR A 213 -8.22 -18.01 20.35
CA THR A 213 -8.67 -19.16 21.14
C THR A 213 -10.19 -19.22 21.19
N THR A 214 -10.75 -20.43 21.17
CA THR A 214 -12.16 -20.69 21.49
C THR A 214 -12.29 -21.84 22.46
N ARG A 215 -13.40 -21.91 23.18
CA ARG A 215 -13.69 -22.98 24.14
C ARG A 215 -14.30 -24.18 23.41
N LEU A 216 -13.92 -25.38 23.82
CA LEU A 216 -14.49 -26.63 23.35
C LEU A 216 -14.78 -27.54 24.55
N VAL A 217 -15.99 -28.08 24.62
CA VAL A 217 -16.33 -29.18 25.55
C VAL A 217 -16.28 -30.48 24.78
N VAL A 218 -15.51 -31.44 25.27
CA VAL A 218 -15.42 -32.82 24.74
C VAL A 218 -16.20 -33.74 25.66
N GLU A 219 -17.01 -34.62 25.09
CA GLU A 219 -17.84 -35.63 25.78
C GLU A 219 -17.45 -37.06 25.40
#